data_AF-A0AAU9QVX4-F1
#
_entry.id   AF-A0AAU9QVX4-F1
#
_cell.length_a   1.000
_cell.length_b   1.000
_cell.length_c   1.000
_cell.angle_alpha   90.00
_cell.angle_beta   90.00
_cell.angle_gamma   90.00
#
_symmetry.space_group_name_H-M   'P 1'
#
loop_
_entity.id
_entity.type
_entity.pdbx_description
1 polymer ?
#
loop_
_entity_poly.entity_id
_entity_poly.type
_entity_poly.pdbx_seq_one_letter_code
_entity_poly.pdbx_strand_id
1 'polypeptide(L)'
;MESKLKAVGKLRQMEEKQRDRVGDQLNVMRQRHSHLAVQLEQLSALKVHAGQSALTTPVLNSATLMNLNRVDQMLQKMLRHHEQEQAVMQAECASVQKHLEYKHARVQGLDKVLERWRNKQNYEKLKKEQKLIEDIINSRLKRKIL
;
A
#
# COMPACT_ATOMS: atom_id res chain seq x y z
N MET A 1 23.07 -23.21 10.34
CA MET A 1 22.28 -22.58 9.24
C MET A 1 20.79 -22.54 9.53
N GLU A 2 20.21 -23.57 10.14
CA GLU A 2 18.76 -23.64 10.38
C GLU A 2 18.20 -22.53 11.28
N SER A 3 18.92 -22.14 12.34
CA SER A 3 18.52 -21.02 13.21
C SER A 3 18.42 -19.69 12.44
N LYS A 4 19.37 -19.43 11.54
CA LYS A 4 19.39 -18.24 10.67
C LYS A 4 18.22 -18.24 9.70
N LEU A 5 17.92 -19.37 9.06
CA LEU A 5 16.75 -19.52 8.18
C LEU A 5 15.42 -19.31 8.91
N LYS A 6 15.28 -19.86 10.13
CA LYS A 6 14.10 -19.64 10.97
C LYS A 6 13.95 -18.17 11.36
N ALA A 7 15.03 -17.50 11.76
CA ALA A 7 15.00 -16.10 12.15
C ALA A 7 14.62 -15.18 10.98
N VAL A 8 15.24 -15.35 9.81
CA VAL A 8 14.90 -14.56 8.60
C VAL A 8 13.49 -14.90 8.11
N GLY A 9 13.04 -16.15 8.24
CA GLY A 9 11.67 -16.55 7.92
C GLY A 9 10.63 -15.83 8.79
N LYS A 10 10.88 -15.73 10.11
CA LYS A 10 10.02 -14.95 11.02
C LYS A 10 10.03 -13.46 10.68
N LEU A 11 11.20 -12.90 10.36
CA LEU A 11 11.32 -11.49 9.95
C LEU A 11 10.52 -11.21 8.67
N ARG A 12 10.60 -12.11 7.68
CA ARG A 12 9.82 -12.03 6.44
C ARG A 12 8.32 -12.02 6.71
N GLN A 13 7.82 -12.94 7.54
CA GLN A 13 6.40 -12.98 7.91
C GLN A 13 5.94 -11.71 8.63
N MET A 14 6.80 -11.13 9.47
CA MET A 14 6.49 -9.89 10.16
C MET A 14 6.40 -8.70 9.19
N GLU A 15 7.37 -8.56 8.28
CA GLU A 15 7.35 -7.50 7.26
C GLU A 15 6.18 -7.68 6.26
N GLU A 16 5.82 -8.92 5.93
CA GLU A 16 4.65 -9.23 5.10
C GLU A 16 3.35 -8.77 5.78
N LYS A 17 3.15 -9.11 7.06
CA LYS A 17 1.99 -8.61 7.83
C LYS A 17 1.94 -7.09 7.91
N GLN A 18 3.10 -6.43 8.02
CA GLN A 18 3.15 -4.96 8.04
C GLN A 18 2.81 -4.37 6.67
N ARG A 19 3.33 -4.96 5.57
CA ARG A 19 2.97 -4.58 4.20
C ARG A 19 1.46 -4.69 3.99
N ASP A 20 0.85 -5.79 4.41
CA ASP A 20 -0.56 -6.04 4.21
C ASP A 20 -1.42 -5.02 4.98
N ARG A 21 -1.08 -4.72 6.24
CA ARG A 21 -1.73 -3.65 7.01
C ARG A 21 -1.66 -2.28 6.34
N VAL A 22 -0.50 -1.93 5.80
CA VAL A 22 -0.32 -0.66 5.07
C VAL A 22 -1.15 -0.67 3.77
N GLY A 23 -1.24 -1.83 3.11
CA GLY A 23 -2.11 -2.02 1.95
C GLY A 23 -3.58 -1.80 2.26
N ASP A 24 -4.07 -2.37 3.36
CA ASP A 24 -5.45 -2.19 3.82
C ASP A 24 -5.74 -0.71 4.15
N GLN A 25 -4.82 -0.05 4.86
CA GLN A 25 -4.92 1.38 5.16
C GLN A 25 -5.00 2.22 3.89
N LEU A 26 -4.13 1.95 2.90
CA LEU A 26 -4.13 2.65 1.62
C LEU A 26 -5.46 2.46 0.87
N ASN A 27 -6.05 1.27 0.92
CA ASN A 27 -7.34 1.00 0.29
C ASN A 27 -8.47 1.81 0.94
N VAL A 28 -8.50 1.89 2.28
CA VAL A 28 -9.47 2.72 3.00
C VAL A 28 -9.29 4.19 2.65
N MET A 29 -8.05 4.69 2.57
CA MET A 29 -7.79 6.09 2.17
C MET A 29 -8.26 6.38 0.74
N ARG A 30 -8.01 5.46 -0.20
CA ARG A 30 -8.49 5.58 -1.59
C ARG A 30 -10.02 5.60 -1.67
N GLN A 31 -10.71 4.78 -0.87
CA GLN A 31 -12.16 4.81 -0.78
C GLN A 31 -12.67 6.16 -0.25
N ARG A 32 -12.05 6.69 0.81
CA ARG A 32 -12.38 8.03 1.34
C ARG A 32 -12.14 9.13 0.32
N HIS A 33 -11.01 9.08 -0.41
CA HIS A 33 -10.72 10.01 -1.50
C HIS A 33 -11.79 9.95 -2.61
N SER A 34 -12.23 8.74 -3.00
CA SER A 34 -13.32 8.57 -3.96
C SER A 34 -14.63 9.18 -3.45
N HIS A 35 -14.93 9.04 -2.16
CA HIS A 35 -16.14 9.63 -1.58
C HIS A 35 -16.07 11.17 -1.57
N LEU A 36 -14.93 11.75 -1.20
CA LEU A 36 -14.70 13.19 -1.24
C LEU A 36 -14.85 13.76 -2.66
N ALA A 37 -14.37 13.04 -3.68
CA ALA A 37 -14.54 13.45 -5.07
C ALA A 37 -16.03 13.53 -5.48
N VAL A 38 -16.84 12.55 -5.05
CA VAL A 38 -18.30 12.58 -5.29
C VAL A 38 -18.96 13.76 -4.54
N GLN A 39 -18.55 14.04 -3.30
CA GLN A 39 -19.08 15.19 -2.56
C GLN A 39 -18.73 16.52 -3.22
N LEU A 40 -17.51 16.67 -3.75
CA LEU A 40 -17.10 17.85 -4.53
C LEU A 40 -17.94 18.03 -5.79
N GLU A 41 -18.22 16.94 -6.51
CA GLU A 41 -19.08 16.97 -7.68
C GLU A 41 -20.49 17.44 -7.31
N GLN A 42 -21.07 16.89 -6.24
CA GLN A 42 -22.39 17.30 -5.74
C GLN A 42 -22.42 18.78 -5.30
N LEU A 43 -21.37 19.25 -4.62
CA LEU A 43 -21.27 20.65 -4.20
C LEU A 43 -21.12 21.61 -5.38
N SER A 44 -20.37 21.21 -6.41
CA SER A 44 -20.21 22.02 -7.62
C SER A 44 -21.53 22.10 -8.40
N ALA A 45 -22.25 20.98 -8.54
CA ALA A 45 -23.59 20.94 -9.12
C ALA A 45 -24.58 21.81 -8.34
N LEU A 46 -24.56 21.75 -7.00
CA LEU A 46 -25.41 22.57 -6.16
C LEU A 46 -25.10 24.07 -6.28
N LYS A 47 -23.83 24.45 -6.44
CA LYS A 47 -23.45 25.84 -6.71
C LYS A 47 -23.96 26.32 -8.06
N VAL A 48 -23.83 25.51 -9.12
CA VAL A 48 -24.37 25.84 -10.44
C VAL A 48 -25.89 26.02 -10.38
N HIS A 49 -26.59 25.11 -9.69
CA HIS A 49 -28.04 25.19 -9.53
C HIS A 49 -28.46 26.44 -8.75
N ALA A 50 -27.78 26.75 -7.63
CA ALA A 50 -28.06 27.95 -6.85
C ALA A 50 -27.85 29.25 -7.66
N GLY A 51 -26.83 29.28 -8.52
CA GLY A 51 -26.60 30.39 -9.46
C GLY A 51 -27.70 30.52 -10.51
N GLN A 52 -28.20 29.40 -11.06
CA GLN A 52 -29.32 29.40 -12.00
C GLN A 52 -30.64 29.85 -11.34
N SER A 53 -30.91 29.38 -10.12
CA SER A 53 -32.09 29.83 -9.35
C SER A 53 -32.05 31.32 -9.05
N ALA A 54 -30.87 31.89 -8.78
CA ALA A 54 -30.70 33.34 -8.59
C ALA A 54 -31.11 34.14 -9.84
N LEU A 55 -30.83 33.62 -11.04
CA LEU A 55 -31.14 34.27 -12.33
C LEU A 55 -32.62 34.18 -12.72
N THR A 56 -33.36 33.18 -12.22
CA THR A 56 -34.76 32.92 -12.57
C THR A 56 -35.75 33.45 -11.53
N THR A 57 -35.29 34.10 -10.46
CA THR A 57 -36.15 34.59 -9.38
C THR A 57 -36.93 35.84 -9.83
N PRO A 58 -38.28 35.79 -9.92
CA PRO A 58 -39.08 36.85 -10.54
C PRO A 58 -39.24 38.11 -9.67
N VAL A 59 -38.99 38.02 -8.36
CA VAL A 59 -39.07 39.17 -7.43
C VAL A 59 -37.83 39.17 -6.53
N LEU A 60 -36.92 40.11 -6.82
CA LEU A 60 -35.71 40.33 -6.03
C LEU A 60 -36.01 41.33 -4.91
N ASN A 61 -36.19 40.82 -3.69
CA ASN A 61 -36.20 41.66 -2.49
C ASN A 61 -34.82 41.61 -1.80
N SER A 62 -34.57 42.56 -0.89
CA SER A 62 -33.28 42.67 -0.19
C SER A 62 -32.92 41.40 0.59
N ALA A 63 -33.90 40.75 1.23
CA ALA A 63 -33.69 39.52 1.98
C ALA A 63 -33.27 38.34 1.06
N THR A 64 -33.91 38.20 -0.10
CA THR A 64 -33.56 37.20 -1.12
C THR A 64 -32.14 37.39 -1.63
N LEU A 65 -31.73 38.64 -1.93
CA LEU A 65 -30.36 38.94 -2.36
C LEU A 65 -29.32 38.63 -1.28
N MET A 66 -29.59 38.99 -0.01
CA MET A 66 -28.70 38.67 1.10
C MET A 66 -28.58 37.15 1.31
N ASN A 67 -29.68 36.42 1.20
CA ASN A 67 -29.69 34.96 1.34
C ASN A 67 -28.92 34.27 0.21
N LEU A 68 -29.12 34.70 -1.03
CA LEU A 68 -28.37 34.17 -2.18
C LEU A 68 -26.86 34.41 -2.03
N ASN A 69 -26.47 35.61 -1.60
CA ASN A 69 -25.05 35.93 -1.36
C ASN A 69 -24.47 35.08 -0.22
N ARG A 70 -25.22 34.90 0.88
CA ARG A 70 -24.80 34.04 1.99
C ARG A 70 -24.63 32.58 1.57
N VAL A 71 -25.55 32.05 0.76
CA VAL A 71 -25.47 30.69 0.22
C VAL A 71 -24.27 30.54 -0.70
N ASP A 72 -24.05 31.48 -1.64
CA ASP A 72 -22.90 31.43 -2.55
C ASP A 72 -21.56 31.48 -1.80
N GLN A 73 -21.42 32.38 -0.82
CA GLN A 73 -20.24 32.43 0.03
C GLN A 73 -20.01 31.13 0.80
N MET A 74 -21.08 30.51 1.33
CA MET A 74 -20.99 29.25 2.05
C MET A 74 -20.55 28.11 1.13
N LEU A 75 -21.17 27.98 -0.05
CA LEU A 75 -20.81 26.97 -1.04
C LEU A 75 -19.38 27.15 -1.55
N GLN A 76 -18.96 28.39 -1.79
CA GLN A 76 -17.61 28.69 -2.21
C GLN A 76 -16.56 28.36 -1.14
N LYS A 77 -16.86 28.60 0.14
CA LYS A 77 -16.00 28.19 1.25
C LYS A 77 -15.92 26.67 1.35
N MET A 78 -17.05 25.98 1.28
CA MET A 78 -17.08 24.51 1.36
C MET A 78 -16.35 23.85 0.19
N LEU A 79 -16.53 24.35 -1.04
CA LEU A 79 -15.80 23.85 -2.21
C LEU A 79 -14.29 23.97 -2.02
N ARG A 80 -13.80 25.15 -1.64
CA ARG A 80 -12.35 25.36 -1.39
C ARG A 80 -11.83 24.45 -0.29
N HIS A 81 -12.60 24.24 0.78
CA HIS A 81 -12.22 23.34 1.85
C HIS A 81 -12.08 21.90 1.35
N HIS A 82 -13.10 21.38 0.64
CA HIS A 82 -13.07 20.01 0.14
C HIS A 82 -11.98 19.82 -0.95
N GLU A 83 -11.70 20.83 -1.78
CA GLU A 83 -10.59 20.81 -2.74
C GLU A 83 -9.24 20.68 -2.02
N GLN A 84 -9.05 21.42 -0.91
CA GLN A 84 -7.85 21.32 -0.08
C GLN A 84 -7.76 19.96 0.61
N GLU A 85 -8.84 19.46 1.18
CA GLU A 85 -8.89 18.12 1.79
C GLU A 85 -8.58 17.03 0.78
N GLN A 86 -9.10 17.13 -0.45
CA GLN A 86 -8.81 16.20 -1.53
C GLN A 86 -7.32 16.22 -1.88
N ALA A 87 -6.72 17.41 -2.03
CA ALA A 87 -5.30 17.54 -2.34
C ALA A 87 -4.41 16.96 -1.23
N VAL A 88 -4.75 17.21 0.04
CA VAL A 88 -4.07 16.62 1.20
C VAL A 88 -4.20 15.11 1.19
N MET A 89 -5.42 14.59 1.05
CA MET A 89 -5.68 13.14 1.01
C MET A 89 -4.94 12.46 -0.15
N GLN A 90 -4.85 13.11 -1.31
CA GLN A 90 -4.11 12.60 -2.47
C GLN A 90 -2.61 12.53 -2.18
N ALA A 91 -2.05 13.57 -1.54
CA ALA A 91 -0.65 13.58 -1.14
C ALA A 91 -0.34 12.50 -0.09
N GLU A 92 -1.22 12.30 0.89
CA GLU A 92 -1.11 11.24 1.87
C GLU A 92 -1.18 9.85 1.22
N CYS A 93 -2.12 9.64 0.29
CA CYS A 93 -2.21 8.39 -0.47
C CYS A 93 -0.92 8.09 -1.24
N ALA A 94 -0.33 9.10 -1.89
CA ALA A 94 0.94 8.95 -2.60
C ALA A 94 2.09 8.60 -1.64
N SER A 95 2.15 9.23 -0.47
CA SER A 95 3.14 8.95 0.57
C SER A 95 3.02 7.51 1.09
N VAL A 96 1.80 7.09 1.44
CA VAL A 96 1.53 5.72 1.93
C VAL A 96 1.82 4.68 0.84
N GLN A 97 1.49 4.98 -0.42
CA GLN A 97 1.83 4.12 -1.55
C GLN A 97 3.34 3.93 -1.69
N LYS A 98 4.14 5.00 -1.58
CA LYS A 98 5.60 4.90 -1.59
C LYS A 98 6.13 4.06 -0.42
N HIS A 99 5.50 4.18 0.75
CA HIS A 99 5.85 3.35 1.91
C HIS A 99 5.53 1.86 1.67
N LEU A 100 4.39 1.58 1.05
CA LEU A 100 3.99 0.22 0.66
C LEU A 100 4.98 -0.39 -0.35
N GLU A 101 5.41 0.37 -1.35
CA GLU A 101 6.41 -0.05 -2.33
C GLU A 101 7.75 -0.40 -1.66
N TYR A 102 8.22 0.44 -0.73
CA TYR A 102 9.42 0.16 0.05
C TYR A 102 9.28 -1.13 0.88
N LYS A 103 8.15 -1.32 1.56
CA LYS A 103 7.85 -2.54 2.31
C LYS A 103 7.81 -3.77 1.41
N HIS A 104 7.21 -3.65 0.23
CA HIS A 104 7.18 -4.72 -0.76
C HIS A 104 8.60 -5.11 -1.23
N ALA A 105 9.44 -4.12 -1.56
CA ALA A 105 10.83 -4.35 -1.93
C ALA A 105 11.63 -5.03 -0.81
N ARG A 106 11.36 -4.66 0.45
CA ARG A 106 12.00 -5.28 1.62
C ARG A 106 11.60 -6.75 1.78
N VAL A 107 10.32 -7.10 1.63
CA VAL A 107 9.86 -8.50 1.65
C VAL A 107 10.51 -9.30 0.53
N GLN A 108 10.54 -8.78 -0.69
CA GLN A 108 11.23 -9.43 -1.82
C GLN A 108 12.73 -9.64 -1.56
N GLY A 109 13.39 -8.67 -0.93
CA GLY A 109 14.79 -8.79 -0.52
C GLY A 109 15.02 -9.93 0.46
N LEU A 110 14.14 -10.09 1.46
CA LEU A 110 14.19 -11.19 2.41
C LEU A 110 13.94 -12.55 1.74
N ASP A 111 13.05 -12.60 0.74
CA ASP A 111 12.78 -13.81 -0.05
C ASP A 111 14.01 -14.29 -0.81
N LYS A 112 14.69 -13.36 -1.49
CA LYS A 112 15.95 -13.65 -2.18
C LYS A 112 17.05 -14.12 -1.23
N VAL A 113 17.09 -13.63 0.01
CA VAL A 113 18.06 -14.11 1.03
C VAL A 113 17.69 -15.52 1.49
N LEU A 114 16.41 -15.78 1.77
CA LEU A 114 15.92 -17.09 2.18
C LEU A 114 16.20 -18.15 1.13
N GLU A 115 15.92 -17.84 -0.14
CA GLU A 115 16.18 -18.74 -1.26
C GLU A 115 17.68 -19.06 -1.39
N ARG A 116 18.54 -18.03 -1.40
CA ARG A 116 20.01 -18.23 -1.43
C ARG A 116 20.51 -19.12 -0.30
N TRP A 117 20.01 -18.92 0.91
CA TRP A 117 20.43 -19.69 2.08
C TRP A 117 19.89 -21.13 2.07
N ARG A 118 18.68 -21.36 1.54
CA ARG A 118 18.14 -22.70 1.31
C ARG A 118 18.99 -23.45 0.28
N ASN A 119 19.32 -22.82 -0.82
CA ASN A 119 20.17 -23.42 -1.87
C ASN A 119 21.55 -23.77 -1.31
N LYS A 120 22.16 -22.87 -0.52
CA LYS A 120 23.43 -23.14 0.17
C LYS A 120 23.31 -24.34 1.13
N GLN A 121 22.25 -24.40 1.93
CA GLN A 121 22.04 -25.51 2.86
C GLN A 121 21.86 -26.84 2.12
N ASN A 122 21.09 -26.86 1.03
CA ASN A 122 20.87 -28.06 0.23
C ASN A 122 22.15 -28.53 -0.44
N TYR A 123 22.95 -27.60 -0.97
CA TYR A 123 24.26 -27.91 -1.53
C TYR A 123 25.21 -28.52 -0.48
N GLU A 124 25.27 -27.94 0.73
CA GLU A 124 26.09 -28.48 1.82
C GLU A 124 25.63 -29.88 2.27
N LYS A 125 24.32 -30.17 2.24
CA LYS A 125 23.79 -31.51 2.51
C LYS A 125 24.20 -32.51 1.43
N LEU A 126 23.95 -32.19 0.17
CA LEU A 126 24.31 -33.02 -0.98
C LEU A 126 25.82 -33.32 -1.01
N LYS A 127 26.66 -32.31 -0.75
CA LYS A 127 28.12 -32.49 -0.70
C LYS A 127 28.54 -33.46 0.42
N LYS A 128 27.89 -33.42 1.58
CA LYS A 128 28.18 -34.35 2.68
C LYS A 128 27.73 -35.78 2.35
N GLU A 129 26.56 -35.93 1.75
CA GLU A 129 26.04 -37.23 1.30
C GLU A 129 26.93 -37.85 0.23
N GLN A 130 27.36 -37.05 -0.76
CA GLN A 130 28.29 -37.49 -1.80
C GLN A 130 29.62 -37.97 -1.20
N LYS A 131 30.20 -37.19 -0.28
CA LYS A 131 31.45 -37.59 0.40
C LYS A 131 31.29 -38.89 1.18
N LEU A 132 30.16 -39.06 1.88
CA LEU A 132 29.86 -40.30 2.61
C LEU A 132 29.82 -41.51 1.68
N ILE A 133 29.19 -41.37 0.51
CA ILE A 133 29.13 -42.42 -0.52
C ILE A 133 30.54 -42.74 -1.05
N GLU A 134 31.35 -41.71 -1.35
CA GLU A 134 32.74 -41.88 -1.78
C GLU A 134 33.58 -42.63 -0.72
N ASP A 135 33.44 -42.26 0.55
CA ASP A 135 34.13 -42.93 1.67
C ASP A 135 33.70 -44.41 1.81
N ILE A 136 32.41 -44.72 1.60
CA ILE A 136 31.90 -46.10 1.57
C ILE A 136 32.49 -46.89 0.39
N ILE A 137 32.55 -46.30 -0.80
CA ILE A 137 33.13 -46.96 -1.98
C ILE A 137 34.62 -47.22 -1.76
N ASN A 138 35.36 -46.22 -1.29
CA ASN A 138 36.79 -46.32 -1.03
C ASN A 138 37.13 -47.36 0.03
N SER A 139 36.35 -47.43 1.11
CA SER A 139 36.54 -48.44 2.16
C SER A 139 36.26 -49.87 1.65
N ARG A 140 35.25 -50.05 0.79
CA ARG A 140 34.97 -51.34 0.13
C ARG A 140 36.09 -51.75 -0.83
N LEU A 141 36.60 -50.82 -1.63
CA LEU A 141 37.72 -51.08 -2.55
C LEU A 141 38.99 -51.49 -1.78
N LYS A 142 39.34 -50.76 -0.71
CA LYS A 142 40.51 -51.10 0.14
C LYS A 142 40.41 -52.51 0.75
N ARG A 143 39.21 -52.95 1.16
CA ARG A 143 38.99 -54.31 1.69
C ARG A 143 39.08 -55.42 0.64
N LYS A 144 38.99 -55.10 -0.66
CA LYS A 144 39.05 -56.08 -1.76
C LYS A 144 40.47 -56.30 -2.30
N ILE A 145 41.40 -55.41 -1.96
CA ILE A 145 42.80 -55.41 -2.42
C ILE A 145 43.72 -56.09 -1.37
N LEU A 146 43.24 -56.26 -0.14
CA LEU A 146 43.82 -57.11 0.90
C LEU A 146 43.23 -58.52 0.83
#